data_AF-A0A350AFP2-F1
#
_entry.id   AF-A0A350AFP2-F1
#
_cell.length_a   1.000
_cell.length_b   1.000
_cell.length_c   1.000
_cell.angle_alpha   90.00
_cell.angle_beta   90.00
_cell.angle_gamma   90.00
#
_symmetry.space_group_name_H-M   'P 1'
#
loop_
_entity.id
_entity.type
_entity.pdbx_description
1 polymer ?
#
loop_
_entity_poly.entity_id
_entity_poly.type
_entity_poly.pdbx_seq_one_letter_code
_entity_poly.pdbx_strand_id
1 'polypeptide(L)'
;RFEFECYDTAHLYNLKHFVDEGLVQGPLFIQTVFGLMGGIGAHPDDVMHMKRTADRLFGDTYRWSVLGAGRNQLPIAAMSAAMGGNIRVGLEDSLWAGPGTLAETNAQ
;
A
#
# COMPACT_ATOMS: atom_id res chain seq x y z
N ARG A 1 7.79 2.40 -16.23
CA ARG A 1 7.17 2.99 -15.01
C ARG A 1 6.24 1.95 -14.44
N PHE A 2 6.21 1.78 -13.13
CA PHE A 2 5.50 0.68 -12.48
C PHE A 2 4.86 1.15 -11.17
N GLU A 3 3.80 0.46 -10.80
CA GLU A 3 3.28 0.41 -9.44
C GLU A 3 3.85 -0.86 -8.79
N PHE A 4 4.63 -0.69 -7.72
CA PHE A 4 5.31 -1.80 -7.06
C PHE A 4 4.46 -2.30 -5.89
N GLU A 5 3.71 -3.37 -6.14
CA GLU A 5 2.85 -4.05 -5.17
C GLU A 5 3.68 -4.78 -4.09
N CYS A 6 3.68 -4.24 -2.88
CA CYS A 6 4.45 -4.72 -1.74
C CYS A 6 3.51 -5.27 -0.66
N TYR A 7 3.38 -6.59 -0.61
CA TYR A 7 2.46 -7.30 0.29
C TYR A 7 3.09 -7.63 1.65
N ASP A 8 4.41 -7.46 1.78
CA ASP A 8 5.13 -7.68 3.03
C ASP A 8 6.45 -6.90 2.99
N THR A 9 7.09 -6.78 4.15
CA THR A 9 8.38 -6.11 4.37
C THR A 9 9.44 -6.65 3.41
N ALA A 10 9.44 -7.97 3.14
CA ALA A 10 10.36 -8.61 2.21
C ALA A 10 10.26 -8.02 0.78
N HIS A 11 9.08 -7.59 0.34
CA HIS A 11 8.91 -7.02 -1.00
C HIS A 11 9.59 -5.64 -1.12
N LEU A 12 9.63 -4.85 -0.05
CA LEU A 12 10.39 -3.59 -0.02
C LEU A 12 11.89 -3.85 -0.15
N TYR A 13 12.41 -4.90 0.50
CA TYR A 13 13.81 -5.29 0.35
C TYR A 13 14.12 -5.86 -1.04
N ASN A 14 13.21 -6.63 -1.65
CA ASN A 14 13.34 -7.08 -3.02
C ASN A 14 13.38 -5.89 -4.00
N LEU A 15 12.50 -4.90 -3.82
CA LEU A 15 12.53 -3.69 -4.63
C LEU A 15 13.84 -2.93 -4.45
N LYS A 16 14.34 -2.81 -3.22
CA LYS A 16 15.64 -2.18 -2.95
C LYS A 16 16.79 -2.87 -3.68
N HIS A 17 16.80 -4.20 -3.72
CA HIS A 17 17.78 -4.96 -4.51
C HIS A 17 17.74 -4.55 -5.99
N PHE A 18 16.57 -4.48 -6.62
CA PHE A 18 16.46 -4.07 -8.04
C PHE A 18 16.86 -2.61 -8.29
N VAL A 19 16.67 -1.73 -7.31
CA VAL A 19 17.14 -0.34 -7.36
C VAL A 19 18.67 -0.29 -7.29
N ASP A 20 19.29 -1.09 -6.42
CA ASP A 20 20.75 -1.14 -6.26
C ASP A 20 21.46 -1.71 -7.49
N GLU A 21 20.83 -2.70 -8.14
CA GLU A 21 21.30 -3.24 -9.43
C GLU A 21 21.08 -2.28 -10.62
N GLY A 22 20.46 -1.11 -10.39
CA GLY A 22 20.19 -0.11 -11.43
C GLY A 22 19.10 -0.51 -12.43
N LEU A 23 18.36 -1.59 -12.16
CA LEU A 23 17.29 -2.12 -13.02
C LEU A 23 16.01 -1.29 -12.94
N VAL A 24 15.84 -0.55 -11.84
CA VAL A 24 14.71 0.37 -11.62
C VAL A 24 15.22 1.71 -11.11
N GLN A 25 14.69 2.80 -11.66
CA GLN A 25 15.04 4.16 -11.28
C GLN A 25 13.79 4.96 -10.87
N GLY A 26 13.98 5.88 -9.92
CA GLY A 26 12.91 6.68 -9.34
C GLY A 26 12.37 7.80 -10.23
N PRO A 27 11.28 8.47 -9.81
CA PRO A 27 10.59 8.25 -8.54
C PRO A 27 9.77 6.94 -8.55
N LEU A 28 9.97 6.11 -7.51
CA LEU A 28 9.29 4.83 -7.36
C LEU A 28 7.84 5.06 -6.91
N PHE A 29 6.88 4.30 -7.42
CA PHE A 29 5.52 4.30 -6.90
C PHE A 29 5.28 3.00 -6.14
N ILE A 30 5.37 3.04 -4.81
CA ILE A 30 5.25 1.88 -3.93
C ILE A 30 3.81 1.79 -3.43
N GLN A 31 3.15 0.69 -3.75
CA GLN A 31 1.79 0.36 -3.29
C GLN A 31 1.90 -0.73 -2.22
N THR A 32 1.67 -0.39 -0.95
CA THR A 32 1.68 -1.39 0.12
C THR A 32 0.29 -1.97 0.31
N VAL A 33 0.19 -3.30 0.26
CA VAL A 33 -1.07 -4.04 0.23
C VAL A 33 -1.26 -4.77 1.56
N PHE A 34 -2.37 -4.49 2.24
CA PHE A 34 -2.61 -4.94 3.61
C PHE A 34 -3.84 -5.84 3.73
N GLY A 35 -3.74 -6.88 4.56
CA GLY A 35 -4.89 -7.66 5.01
C GLY A 35 -5.30 -8.83 4.09
N LEU A 36 -4.44 -9.24 3.17
CA LEU A 36 -4.62 -10.47 2.38
C LEU A 36 -3.94 -11.65 3.06
N MET A 37 -4.61 -12.82 3.08
CA MET A 37 -4.03 -14.04 3.64
C MET A 37 -2.80 -14.45 2.84
N GLY A 38 -1.64 -14.52 3.51
CA GLY A 38 -0.33 -14.79 2.89
C GLY A 38 0.56 -13.55 2.75
N GLY A 39 0.03 -12.34 2.97
CA GLY A 39 0.79 -11.11 3.13
C GLY A 39 0.76 -10.58 4.57
N ILE A 40 1.16 -9.31 4.71
CA ILE A 40 1.12 -8.58 5.98
C ILE A 40 -0.32 -8.25 6.39
N GLY A 41 -0.54 -8.15 7.70
CA GLY A 41 -1.83 -7.83 8.30
C GLY A 41 -2.32 -6.41 8.00
N ALA A 42 -3.52 -6.11 8.48
CA ALA A 42 -4.14 -4.78 8.38
C ALA A 42 -4.03 -3.99 9.70
N HIS A 43 -3.18 -4.42 10.65
CA HIS A 43 -3.04 -3.72 11.91
C HIS A 43 -2.34 -2.36 11.67
N PRO A 44 -2.69 -1.28 12.40
CA PRO A 44 -2.01 0.01 12.25
C PRO A 44 -0.48 -0.07 12.38
N ASP A 45 0.04 -0.96 13.23
CA ASP A 45 1.48 -1.20 13.37
C ASP A 45 2.12 -1.76 12.10
N ASP A 46 1.40 -2.60 11.34
CA ASP A 46 1.87 -3.13 10.06
C ASP A 46 2.01 -2.00 9.03
N VAL A 47 1.01 -1.12 8.97
CA VAL A 47 1.02 0.06 8.09
C VAL A 47 2.19 0.99 8.42
N MET A 48 2.38 1.31 9.71
CA MET A 48 3.49 2.14 10.16
C MET A 48 4.85 1.47 9.94
N HIS A 49 4.94 0.15 10.10
CA HIS A 49 6.16 -0.61 9.85
C HIS A 49 6.56 -0.56 8.38
N MET A 50 5.61 -0.81 7.47
CA MET A 50 5.85 -0.75 6.02
C MET A 50 6.28 0.65 5.59
N LYS A 51 5.61 1.70 6.08
CA LYS A 51 6.00 3.10 5.81
C LYS A 51 7.43 3.40 6.28
N ARG A 52 7.74 3.07 7.54
CA ARG A 52 9.08 3.29 8.12
C ARG A 52 10.17 2.53 7.39
N THR A 53 9.87 1.32 6.92
CA THR A 53 10.81 0.53 6.12
C THR A 53 11.01 1.15 4.73
N ALA A 54 9.95 1.62 4.07
CA ALA A 54 10.09 2.33 2.81
C ALA A 54 10.90 3.63 2.96
N ASP A 55 10.63 4.44 3.98
CA ASP A 55 11.40 5.66 4.29
C ASP A 55 12.89 5.36 4.48
N ARG A 56 13.21 4.33 5.27
CA ARG A 56 14.60 3.92 5.54
C ARG A 56 15.32 3.43 4.28
N LEU A 57 14.63 2.77 3.36
CA LEU A 57 15.24 2.16 2.18
C LEU A 57 15.32 3.10 0.97
N PHE A 58 14.35 4.00 0.81
CA PHE A 58 14.17 4.79 -0.41
C PHE A 58 14.21 6.31 -0.19
N GLY A 59 14.19 6.79 1.07
CA GLY A 59 14.22 8.21 1.38
C GLY A 59 13.14 8.99 0.64
N ASP A 60 13.52 10.11 0.00
CA ASP A 60 12.60 10.97 -0.74
C ASP A 60 12.37 10.54 -2.20
N THR A 61 12.91 9.40 -2.62
CA THR A 61 12.90 8.95 -4.03
C THR A 61 11.68 8.10 -4.40
N TYR A 62 10.66 8.07 -3.55
CA TYR A 62 9.44 7.32 -3.78
C TYR A 62 8.18 8.13 -3.45
N ARG A 63 7.07 7.68 -4.04
CA ARG A 63 5.71 8.06 -3.71
C ARG A 63 5.03 6.83 -3.15
N TRP A 64 4.35 7.00 -2.03
CA TRP A 64 3.71 5.91 -1.32
C TRP A 64 2.21 5.90 -1.58
N SER A 65 1.64 4.73 -1.80
CA SER A 65 0.21 4.47 -1.82
C SER A 65 -0.10 3.27 -0.94
N VAL A 66 -1.36 3.17 -0.49
CA VAL A 66 -1.85 2.01 0.26
C VAL A 66 -3.12 1.42 -0.36
N LEU A 67 -3.28 0.11 -0.15
CA LEU A 67 -4.48 -0.66 -0.39
C LEU A 67 -4.82 -1.45 0.89
N GLY A 68 -6.03 -1.29 1.41
CA GLY A 68 -6.56 -2.12 2.50
C GLY A 68 -7.62 -3.10 2.00
N ALA A 69 -7.41 -4.40 2.21
CA ALA A 69 -8.36 -5.41 1.73
C ALA A 69 -9.69 -5.39 2.50
N GLY A 70 -10.80 -5.45 1.76
CA GLY A 70 -12.16 -5.52 2.27
C GLY A 70 -12.50 -4.37 3.22
N ARG A 71 -13.02 -4.71 4.40
CA ARG A 71 -13.41 -3.72 5.43
C ARG A 71 -12.29 -2.76 5.87
N ASN A 72 -11.04 -3.09 5.57
CA ASN A 72 -9.88 -2.28 5.95
C ASN A 72 -9.57 -1.16 4.95
N GLN A 73 -10.26 -1.09 3.80
CA GLN A 73 -10.00 -0.12 2.73
C GLN A 73 -9.97 1.33 3.24
N LEU A 74 -11.08 1.80 3.84
CA LEU A 74 -11.17 3.18 4.30
C LEU A 74 -10.29 3.47 5.54
N PRO A 75 -10.21 2.60 6.58
CA PRO A 75 -9.28 2.83 7.69
C PRO A 75 -7.82 2.98 7.26
N ILE A 76 -7.34 2.13 6.35
CA ILE A 76 -5.95 2.16 5.88
C ILE A 76 -5.72 3.36 4.95
N ALA A 77 -6.66 3.65 4.04
CA ALA A 77 -6.61 4.85 3.20
C ALA A 77 -6.54 6.13 4.05
N ALA A 78 -7.35 6.22 5.11
CA ALA A 78 -7.33 7.35 6.04
C ALA A 78 -5.97 7.50 6.75
N MET A 79 -5.37 6.39 7.20
CA MET A 79 -4.02 6.41 7.77
C MET A 79 -2.97 6.92 6.77
N SER A 80 -3.00 6.44 5.51
CA SER A 80 -2.08 6.90 4.48
C SER A 80 -2.24 8.38 4.18
N ALA A 81 -3.48 8.86 4.01
CA ALA A 81 -3.76 10.27 3.80
C ALA A 81 -3.24 11.15 4.95
N ALA A 82 -3.42 10.72 6.20
CA ALA A 82 -2.90 11.42 7.37
C ALA A 82 -1.36 11.46 7.43
N MET A 83 -0.68 10.49 6.82
CA MET A 83 0.78 10.42 6.68
C MET A 83 1.31 11.08 5.40
N GLY A 84 0.46 11.75 4.61
CA GLY A 84 0.85 12.37 3.34
C GLY A 84 1.08 11.40 2.18
N GLY A 85 0.57 10.18 2.29
CA GLY A 85 0.58 9.18 1.23
C GLY A 85 -0.61 9.32 0.27
N ASN A 86 -0.57 8.53 -0.81
CA ASN A 86 -1.68 8.34 -1.74
C ASN A 86 -2.58 7.20 -1.27
N ILE A 87 -3.76 7.09 -1.88
CA ILE A 87 -4.77 6.09 -1.53
C ILE A 87 -5.21 5.34 -2.78
N ARG A 88 -5.53 4.05 -2.60
CA ARG A 88 -6.23 3.24 -3.59
C ARG A 88 -7.52 2.72 -2.98
N VAL A 89 -8.60 2.85 -3.75
CA VAL A 89 -9.94 2.33 -3.46
C VAL A 89 -10.49 1.69 -4.72
N GLY A 90 -11.53 0.89 -4.55
CA GLY A 90 -12.24 0.25 -5.65
C GLY A 90 -12.77 -1.12 -5.29
N LEU A 91 -13.66 -1.62 -6.15
CA LEU A 91 -14.34 -2.91 -6.04
C LEU A 91 -13.39 -4.10 -6.16
N GLU A 92 -12.21 -3.91 -6.76
CA GLU A 92 -11.13 -4.92 -6.75
C GLU A 92 -10.68 -5.24 -5.31
N ASP A 93 -10.59 -4.22 -4.48
CA ASP A 93 -9.97 -4.32 -3.16
C ASP A 93 -11.02 -4.52 -2.06
N SER A 94 -12.22 -3.97 -2.24
CA SER A 94 -13.37 -4.11 -1.34
C SER A 94 -14.69 -3.99 -2.09
N LEU A 95 -15.58 -4.98 -1.90
CA LEU A 95 -16.95 -4.92 -2.43
C LEU A 95 -17.90 -4.06 -1.57
N TRP A 96 -17.41 -3.43 -0.49
CA TRP A 96 -18.25 -2.84 0.55
C TRP A 96 -18.14 -1.31 0.59
N ALA A 97 -19.27 -0.61 0.54
CA ALA A 97 -19.36 0.83 0.84
C ALA A 97 -19.43 1.11 2.35
N GLY A 98 -19.67 0.07 3.16
CA GLY A 98 -19.74 0.13 4.61
C GLY A 98 -20.09 -1.23 5.22
N PRO A 99 -20.18 -1.33 6.56
CA PRO A 99 -20.48 -2.58 7.25
C PRO A 99 -21.81 -3.19 6.77
N GLY A 100 -21.72 -4.32 6.06
CA GLY A 100 -22.89 -5.05 5.54
C GLY A 100 -23.53 -4.47 4.28
N THR A 101 -22.95 -3.42 3.69
CA THR A 101 -23.50 -2.75 2.51
C THR A 101 -22.54 -2.87 1.32
N LEU A 102 -22.98 -3.52 0.24
CA LEU A 102 -22.21 -3.59 -0.99
C LEU A 102 -22.11 -2.20 -1.64
N ALA A 103 -20.94 -1.88 -2.17
CA ALA A 103 -20.75 -0.71 -3.02
C ALA A 103 -21.38 -0.97 -4.39
N GLU A 104 -22.12 0.00 -4.92
CA GLU A 104 -22.82 -0.15 -6.20
C GLU A 104 -21.89 0.10 -7.39
N THR A 105 -20.92 1.00 -7.23
CA THR A 105 -19.95 1.37 -8.26
C THR A 105 -18.61 1.74 -7.62
N ASN A 106 -17.54 1.78 -8.42
CA ASN A 106 -16.24 2.31 -7.98
C ASN A 106 -16.25 3.83 -7.69
N ALA A 107 -17.24 4.57 -8.20
CA ALA A 107 -17.28 6.03 -8.06
C ALA A 107 -17.81 6.49 -6.69
N GLN A 108 -18.42 5.57 -5.94
CA GLN A 108 -18.88 5.75 -4.57
C GLN A 108 -17.70 5.63 -3.61
#